data_AF-B5W8X8-F1
#
_entry.id   AF-B5W8X8-F1
#
_cell.length_a   1.000
_cell.length_b   1.000
_cell.length_c   1.000
_cell.angle_alpha   90.00
_cell.angle_beta   90.00
_cell.angle_gamma   90.00
#
_symmetry.space_group_name_H-M   'P 1'
#
loop_
_entity.id
_entity.type
_entity.pdbx_description
1 polymer ?
#
loop_
_entity_poly.entity_id
_entity_poly.type
_entity_poly.pdbx_seq_one_letter_code
_entity_poly.pdbx_strand_id
1 'polypeptide(L)' 'MIAIEYLSIAIAILLLASVITSKAAIPLGVPSLLLFLMIGIVTGSEGIGAIEYNNPELTRTIGDMALTIILFSRRTRY' A
#
# COMPACT_ATOMS: atom_id res chain seq x y z
N MET A 1 -6.65 40.57 26.99
CA MET A 1 -7.56 39.50 26.56
C MET A 1 -7.27 39.27 25.08
N ILE A 2 -6.25 38.46 24.79
CA ILE A 2 -5.63 38.26 23.47
C ILE A 2 -5.17 36.79 23.31
N ALA A 3 -5.14 35.98 24.39
CA ALA A 3 -4.52 34.65 24.33
C ALA A 3 -5.42 33.57 23.68
N ILE A 4 -6.74 33.66 23.89
CA ILE A 4 -7.68 32.60 23.45
C ILE A 4 -8.02 32.71 21.96
N GLU A 5 -8.09 33.94 21.41
CA GLU A 5 -8.39 34.16 19.99
C GLU A 5 -7.26 33.62 19.10
N TYR A 6 -6.00 33.83 19.49
CA TYR A 6 -4.85 33.36 18.72
C TYR A 6 -4.69 31.84 18.82
N LEU A 7 -5.01 31.26 19.97
CA LEU A 7 -4.99 29.81 20.17
C LEU A 7 -6.04 29.12 19.28
N SER A 8 -7.25 29.67 19.19
CA SER A 8 -8.33 29.10 18.39
C SER A 8 -8.05 29.21 16.88
N ILE A 9 -7.44 30.30 16.42
CA ILE A 9 -6.96 30.44 15.02
C ILE A 9 -5.87 29.42 14.71
N ALA A 10 -4.88 29.26 15.59
CA ALA A 10 -3.81 28.29 15.40
C ALA A 10 -4.34 26.85 15.30
N ILE A 11 -5.30 26.48 16.15
CA ILE A 11 -5.97 25.16 16.11
C ILE A 11 -6.73 24.98 14.79
N ALA A 12 -7.48 25.98 14.33
CA ALA A 12 -8.21 25.91 13.07
C ALA A 12 -7.29 25.68 11.87
N ILE A 13 -6.15 26.37 11.82
CA ILE A 13 -5.14 26.20 10.77
C ILE A 13 -4.53 24.80 10.82
N LEU A 14 -4.20 24.30 12.02
CA LEU A 14 -3.67 22.96 12.21
C LEU A 14 -4.66 21.88 11.76
N LEU A 15 -5.94 22.04 12.08
CA LEU A 15 -7.00 21.13 11.66
C LEU A 15 -7.20 21.16 10.15
N LEU A 16 -7.20 22.34 9.53
CA LEU A 16 -7.27 22.48 8.07
C LEU A 16 -6.09 21.78 7.39
N ALA A 17 -4.87 22.00 7.89
CA ALA A 17 -3.68 21.32 7.40
C ALA A 17 -3.81 19.80 7.55
N SER A 18 -4.27 19.31 8.70
CA SER A 18 -4.49 17.89 8.95
C SER A 18 -5.51 17.26 8.00
N VAL A 19 -6.60 17.96 7.67
CA VAL A 19 -7.61 17.47 6.72
C VAL A 19 -7.05 17.44 5.30
N ILE A 20 -6.30 18.47 4.90
CA ILE A 20 -5.64 18.53 3.59
C ILE A 20 -4.60 17.42 3.48
N THR A 21 -3.74 17.24 4.49
CA THR A 21 -2.73 16.17 4.54
C THR A 21 -3.39 14.79 4.60
N SER A 22 -4.49 14.61 5.33
CA SER A 22 -5.21 13.33 5.39
C SER A 22 -5.87 12.96 4.07
N LYS A 23 -6.28 13.93 3.25
CA LYS A 23 -6.77 13.70 1.88
C LYS A 23 -5.65 13.55 0.86
N ALA A 24 -4.52 14.25 1.04
CA ALA A 24 -3.32 14.14 0.22
C ALA A 24 -2.53 12.85 0.51
N ALA A 25 -2.68 12.30 1.72
CA ALA A 25 -2.43 10.90 2.04
C ALA A 25 -3.50 10.03 1.40
N ILE A 26 -3.61 10.12 0.07
CA ILE A 26 -4.08 9.01 -0.75
C ILE A 26 -3.17 7.85 -0.32
N PRO A 27 -3.68 6.75 0.27
CA PRO A 27 -2.89 5.53 0.22
C PRO A 27 -2.80 5.26 -1.27
N LEU A 28 -1.69 5.62 -1.96
CA LEU A 28 -1.50 5.51 -3.42
C LEU A 28 -2.53 4.53 -3.95
N GLY A 29 -3.67 5.02 -4.47
CA GLY A 29 -4.92 4.22 -4.54
C GLY A 29 -4.78 2.97 -5.38
N VAL A 30 -3.64 2.84 -6.03
CA VAL A 30 -2.95 1.63 -6.43
C VAL A 30 -3.16 0.52 -5.37
N PRO A 31 -4.04 -0.44 -5.67
CA PRO A 31 -4.09 -1.67 -4.89
C PRO A 31 -2.67 -2.17 -4.71
N SER A 32 -2.28 -2.61 -3.51
CA SER A 32 -0.96 -3.22 -3.29
C SER A 32 -0.68 -4.33 -4.33
N LEU A 33 -1.75 -4.97 -4.81
CA LEU A 33 -1.77 -5.87 -5.95
C LEU A 33 -1.16 -5.30 -7.24
N LEU A 34 -1.51 -4.06 -7.64
CA LEU A 34 -0.96 -3.41 -8.83
C LEU A 34 0.55 -3.18 -8.69
N LEU A 35 1.00 -2.83 -7.49
CA LEU A 35 2.41 -2.63 -7.18
C LEU A 35 3.19 -3.95 -7.31
N PHE A 36 2.65 -5.03 -6.73
CA PHE A 36 3.18 -6.38 -6.90
C PHE A 36 3.17 -6.84 -8.37
N LEU A 37 2.11 -6.50 -9.12
CA LEU A 37 2.01 -6.82 -10.54
C LEU A 37 3.07 -6.10 -11.37
N MET A 38 3.26 -4.80 -11.15
CA MET A 38 4.29 -4.02 -11.85
C MET A 38 5.69 -4.56 -11.57
N ILE A 39 5.98 -4.91 -10.31
CA ILE A 39 7.26 -5.53 -9.94
C ILE A 39 7.43 -6.87 -10.67
N GLY A 40 6.39 -7.72 -10.71
CA GLY A 40 6.41 -9.00 -11.42
C GLY A 40 6.67 -8.86 -12.91
N ILE A 41 6.03 -7.89 -13.57
CA ILE A 41 6.24 -7.59 -15.00
C ILE A 41 7.67 -7.10 -15.25
N VAL A 42 8.19 -6.19 -14.42
CA VAL A 42 9.56 -5.66 -14.55
C VAL A 42 10.62 -6.74 -14.27
N THR A 43 10.31 -7.72 -13.42
CA THR A 43 11.25 -8.78 -13.06
C THR A 43 11.20 -9.97 -14.03
N GLY A 44 10.11 -10.11 -14.78
CA GLY A 44 9.93 -11.22 -15.72
C GLY A 44 10.83 -11.17 -16.95
N SER A 45 10.63 -12.15 -17.82
CA SER A 45 11.47 -12.41 -19.01
C SER A 45 11.56 -11.23 -19.97
N GLU A 46 10.48 -10.46 -20.10
CA GLU A 46 10.41 -9.25 -20.94
C GLU A 46 10.79 -7.96 -20.20
N GLY A 47 11.05 -8.06 -18.89
CA GLY A 47 11.41 -6.95 -18.03
C GLY A 47 12.93 -6.79 -17.85
N ILE A 48 13.31 -5.89 -16.94
CA ILE A 48 14.71 -5.59 -16.61
C ILE A 48 15.40 -6.80 -15.95
N GLY A 49 14.64 -7.66 -15.26
CA GLY A 49 15.16 -8.83 -14.55
C GLY A 49 15.50 -10.02 -15.46
N ALA A 50 14.97 -10.10 -16.68
CA ALA A 50 15.13 -11.22 -17.62
C ALA A 50 14.95 -12.62 -17.01
N ILE A 51 14.12 -12.75 -15.96
CA ILE A 51 13.92 -14.03 -15.28
C ILE A 51 12.88 -14.85 -16.04
N GLU A 52 13.30 -16.00 -16.58
CA GLU A 52 12.38 -16.96 -17.20
C GLU A 52 11.65 -17.80 -16.14
N TYR A 53 10.35 -17.55 -15.98
CA TYR A 53 9.47 -18.37 -15.15
C TYR A 53 8.98 -19.59 -15.93
N ASN A 54 9.86 -20.56 -16.19
CA ASN A 54 9.50 -21.77 -16.98
C ASN A 54 8.97 -22.94 -16.13
N ASN A 55 8.90 -22.77 -14.80
CA ASN A 55 8.52 -23.86 -13.89
C ASN A 55 7.12 -23.61 -13.28
N PRO A 56 6.07 -24.25 -13.83
CA PRO A 56 4.71 -24.10 -13.32
C PRO A 56 4.52 -24.71 -11.93
N GLU A 57 5.30 -25.74 -11.57
CA GLU A 57 5.22 -26.40 -10.27
C GLU A 57 5.72 -25.48 -9.16
N LEU A 58 6.91 -24.86 -9.34
CA LEU A 58 7.45 -23.87 -8.41
C LEU A 58 6.54 -22.65 -8.28
N THR A 59 6.02 -22.14 -9.40
CA THR A 59 5.10 -20.99 -9.41
C THR A 59 3.83 -21.28 -8.61
N ARG A 60 3.28 -22.50 -8.78
CA ARG A 60 2.11 -22.95 -8.04
C ARG A 60 2.39 -23.07 -6.54
N THR A 61 3.49 -23.70 -6.15
CA THR A 61 3.84 -23.87 -4.72
C THR A 61 3.97 -22.53 -4.01
N ILE A 62 4.66 -21.55 -4.62
CA ILE A 62 4.81 -20.21 -4.06
C ILE A 62 3.45 -19.49 -3.97
N GLY A 63 2.61 -19.62 -4.99
CA GLY A 63 1.26 -19.06 -5.00
C GLY A 63 0.37 -19.62 -3.90
N ASP A 64 0.36 -20.94 -3.70
CA ASP A 64 -0.41 -21.62 -2.67
C ASP A 64 0.06 -21.23 -1.25
N MET A 65 1.37 -21.09 -1.04
CA MET A 65 1.94 -20.57 0.22
C MET A 65 1.51 -19.12 0.49
N ALA A 66 1.62 -18.25 -0.52
CA ALA A 66 1.22 -16.85 -0.41
C ALA A 66 -0.29 -16.72 -0.11
N LEU A 67 -1.12 -17.50 -0.80
CA LEU A 67 -2.57 -17.53 -0.58
C LEU A 67 -2.91 -17.97 0.84
N THR A 68 -2.28 -19.03 1.34
CA THR A 68 -2.45 -19.51 2.71
C THR A 68 -2.10 -18.41 3.72
N ILE A 69 -0.96 -17.73 3.55
CA ILE A 69 -0.54 -16.62 4.42
C ILE A 69 -1.57 -15.48 4.41
N ILE A 70 -2.04 -15.06 3.23
CA ILE A 70 -3.01 -13.97 3.09
C ILE A 70 -4.35 -14.33 3.75
N LEU A 71 -4.84 -15.55 3.52
CA LEU A 71 -6.10 -16.03 4.10
C LEU A 71 -6.04 -16.10 5.63
N PHE A 72 -4.95 -16.62 6.20
CA PHE A 72 -4.77 -16.68 7.65
C PHE A 72 -4.52 -15.30 8.27
N SER A 73 -3.77 -14.43 7.61
CA SER A 73 -3.51 -13.06 8.06
C SER A 73 -4.80 -12.23 8.19
N ARG A 74 -5.77 -12.48 7.31
CA ARG A 74 -7.08 -11.81 7.36
C ARG A 74 -8.00 -12.38 8.44
N ARG A 75 -7.86 -13.66 8.78
CA ARG A 75 -8.73 -14.36 9.75
C ARG A 75 -8.51 -13.92 11.21
N THR A 76 -7.37 -13.31 11.54
CA THR A 76 -7.00 -12.91 12.91
C THR A 76 -7.36 -11.47 13.29
N ARG A 77 -8.11 -10.73 12.47
CA ARG A 77 -8.54 -9.35 12.76
C ARG A 77 -9.99 -9.24 13.30
N TYR A 78 -10.38 -10.14 14.20
CA TYR A 78 -11.56 -9.98 15.05
C TYR A 78 -11.15 -10.13 16.51
#